data_AF-A0A267EKN2-F1
#
_entry.id   AF-A0A267EKN2-F1
#
_cell.length_a   1.000
_cell.length_b   1.000
_cell.length_c   1.000
_cell.angle_alpha   90.00
_cell.angle_beta   90.00
_cell.angle_gamma   90.00
#
_symmetry.space_group_name_H-M   'P 1'
#
loop_
_entity.id
_entity.type
_entity.pdbx_description
1 polymer ?
#
loop_
_entity_poly.entity_id
_entity_poly.type
_entity_poly.pdbx_seq_one_letter_code
_entity_poly.pdbx_strand_id
1 'polypeptide(L)'
;AADETLHGAINGAEILQAVMSSALAGLSKVKWIHDDIIVYGHSVAEHHNNLRECLQRLAQHGLTLNPAKCKLARTQVTFMGMRLSKDGVRPTESKLEAVNAFAEPTNVTEVRSFLGLVNYLAAFTPRLADLAKPLRNLTRKGQPWAWADLERQAFSDIKSQIASSGSLAFFNHRLPTQLIVDAGPAGLGAILSQTQSDGTRRPIAYASRTLSDVEQRYSQTEKEALAVKFGCLKFQF
;
A
#
# COMPACT_ATOMS: atom_id res chain seq x y z
N ALA A 1 -28.48 -4.07 -28.42
CA ALA A 1 -28.01 -2.68 -28.31
C ALA A 1 -27.19 -2.60 -27.05
N ALA A 2 -25.86 -2.62 -27.20
CA ALA A 2 -24.93 -2.58 -26.09
C ALA A 2 -24.76 -1.11 -25.70
N ASP A 3 -25.09 -0.79 -24.45
CA ASP A 3 -24.79 0.50 -23.85
C ASP A 3 -23.27 0.53 -23.65
N GLU A 4 -22.60 1.30 -24.49
CA GLU A 4 -21.18 1.62 -24.36
C GLU A 4 -20.97 2.16 -22.95
N THR A 5 -20.04 1.58 -22.20
CA THR A 5 -19.65 2.12 -20.90
C THR A 5 -19.21 3.58 -21.08
N LEU A 6 -20.10 4.51 -20.72
CA LEU A 6 -19.88 5.95 -20.80
C LEU A 6 -18.62 6.34 -20.01
N HIS A 7 -17.50 6.45 -20.72
CA HIS A 7 -16.30 7.05 -20.18
C HIS A 7 -16.62 8.53 -19.91
N GLY A 8 -16.78 8.89 -18.64
CA GLY A 8 -17.12 10.25 -18.21
C GLY A 8 -18.54 10.43 -17.65
N ALA A 9 -19.37 9.38 -17.59
CA ALA A 9 -20.59 9.42 -16.79
C ALA A 9 -20.25 9.36 -15.29
N ILE A 10 -20.87 10.22 -14.49
CA ILE A 10 -20.64 10.35 -13.05
C ILE A 10 -20.78 9.00 -12.32
N ASN A 11 -21.63 8.09 -12.83
CA ASN A 11 -21.94 6.81 -12.20
C ASN A 11 -21.24 5.60 -12.87
N GLY A 12 -20.43 5.82 -13.92
CA GLY A 12 -19.85 4.71 -14.71
C GLY A 12 -18.94 3.79 -13.89
N ALA A 13 -18.16 4.37 -12.96
CA ALA A 13 -17.28 3.61 -12.07
C ALA A 13 -18.06 2.76 -11.05
N GLU A 14 -19.16 3.30 -10.50
CA GLU A 14 -19.99 2.60 -9.52
C GLU A 14 -20.73 1.42 -10.16
N ILE A 15 -21.25 1.61 -11.37
CA ILE A 15 -21.91 0.56 -12.15
C ILE A 15 -20.91 -0.56 -12.46
N LEU A 16 -19.71 -0.22 -12.95
CA LEU A 16 -18.67 -1.22 -13.20
C LEU A 16 -18.31 -1.97 -11.91
N GLN A 17 -18.18 -1.26 -10.79
CA GLN A 17 -17.87 -1.86 -9.51
C GLN A 17 -18.96 -2.85 -9.07
N ALA A 18 -20.24 -2.51 -9.25
CA ALA A 18 -21.36 -3.40 -8.94
C ALA A 18 -21.36 -4.66 -9.83
N VAL A 19 -21.16 -4.48 -11.15
CA VAL A 19 -21.09 -5.59 -12.11
C VAL A 19 -19.91 -6.51 -11.81
N MET A 20 -18.72 -5.96 -11.56
CA MET A 20 -17.52 -6.72 -11.20
C MET A 20 -17.68 -7.47 -9.88
N SER A 21 -18.31 -6.84 -8.89
CA SER A 21 -18.63 -7.47 -7.60
C SER A 21 -19.51 -8.70 -7.80
N SER A 22 -20.56 -8.59 -8.62
CA SER A 22 -21.45 -9.71 -8.96
C SER A 22 -20.74 -10.78 -9.78
N ALA A 23 -20.02 -10.37 -10.82
CA ALA A 23 -19.38 -11.27 -11.78
C ALA A 23 -18.32 -12.15 -11.11
N LEU A 24 -17.52 -11.58 -10.20
CA LEU A 24 -16.40 -12.28 -9.56
C LEU A 24 -16.72 -12.76 -8.14
N ALA A 25 -17.97 -12.63 -7.69
CA ALA A 25 -18.42 -13.09 -6.38
C ALA A 25 -18.13 -14.59 -6.18
N GLY A 26 -17.57 -14.95 -5.03
CA GLY A 26 -17.27 -16.34 -4.64
C GLY A 26 -15.94 -16.89 -5.15
N LEU A 27 -15.24 -16.18 -6.04
CA LEU A 27 -13.93 -16.61 -6.55
C LEU A 27 -12.82 -16.28 -5.53
N SER A 28 -12.41 -17.26 -4.73
CA SER A 28 -11.47 -17.06 -3.63
C SER A 28 -10.03 -16.66 -4.04
N LYS A 29 -9.62 -17.02 -5.26
CA LYS A 29 -8.29 -16.78 -5.83
C LYS A 29 -8.28 -15.77 -6.98
N VAL A 30 -9.34 -14.98 -7.05
CA VAL A 30 -9.47 -13.85 -7.95
C VAL A 30 -9.68 -12.62 -7.09
N LYS A 31 -8.88 -11.58 -7.35
CA LYS A 31 -9.05 -10.26 -6.75
C LYS A 31 -9.12 -9.25 -7.87
N TRP A 32 -9.80 -8.15 -7.62
CA TRP A 32 -9.93 -7.08 -8.59
C TRP A 32 -10.02 -5.76 -7.84
N ILE A 33 -9.49 -4.71 -8.46
CA ILE A 33 -9.56 -3.35 -7.97
C ILE A 33 -9.79 -2.48 -9.22
N HIS A 34 -10.88 -1.73 -9.23
CA HIS A 34 -11.34 -1.00 -10.42
C HIS A 34 -11.48 -1.91 -11.64
N ASP A 35 -10.69 -1.68 -12.69
CA ASP A 35 -10.69 -2.40 -13.97
C ASP A 35 -9.65 -3.52 -14.05
N ASP A 36 -8.71 -3.60 -13.10
CA ASP A 36 -7.67 -4.63 -13.09
C ASP A 36 -8.09 -5.86 -12.28
N ILE A 37 -7.86 -7.04 -12.87
CA ILE A 37 -8.11 -8.35 -12.25
C ILE A 37 -6.77 -9.07 -12.07
N ILE A 38 -6.57 -9.66 -10.90
CA ILE A 38 -5.49 -10.61 -10.64
C ILE A 38 -6.04 -11.98 -10.29
N VAL A 39 -5.53 -12.99 -11.00
CA VAL A 39 -5.81 -14.41 -10.76
C VAL A 39 -4.52 -15.08 -10.31
N TYR A 40 -4.58 -15.87 -9.26
CA TYR A 40 -3.40 -16.54 -8.68
C TYR A 40 -3.71 -17.98 -8.26
N GLY A 41 -2.68 -18.77 -8.00
CA GLY A 41 -2.76 -20.16 -7.55
C GLY A 41 -1.40 -20.65 -7.07
N HIS A 42 -1.37 -21.71 -6.27
CA HIS A 42 -0.11 -22.28 -5.74
C HIS A 42 0.58 -23.17 -6.77
N SER A 43 -0.19 -23.75 -7.69
CA SER A 43 0.32 -24.52 -8.83
C SER A 43 -0.17 -23.95 -10.16
N VAL A 44 0.50 -24.29 -11.26
CA VAL A 44 0.06 -23.91 -12.62
C VAL A 44 -1.33 -24.47 -12.93
N ALA A 45 -1.61 -25.70 -12.49
CA ALA A 45 -2.91 -26.34 -12.68
C ALA A 45 -4.02 -25.60 -11.92
N GLU A 46 -3.79 -25.26 -10.64
CA GLU A 46 -4.73 -24.46 -9.84
C GLU A 46 -4.96 -23.09 -10.48
N HIS A 47 -3.88 -22.40 -10.86
CA HIS A 47 -3.96 -21.10 -11.53
C HIS A 47 -4.77 -21.17 -12.84
N HIS A 48 -4.55 -22.18 -13.69
CA HIS A 48 -5.31 -22.35 -14.93
C HIS A 48 -6.80 -22.62 -14.68
N ASN A 49 -7.13 -23.39 -13.64
CA ASN A 49 -8.52 -23.62 -13.26
C ASN A 49 -9.18 -22.32 -12.78
N ASN A 50 -8.51 -21.57 -11.90
CA ASN A 50 -9.00 -20.27 -11.42
C ASN A 50 -9.17 -19.26 -12.58
N LEU A 51 -8.23 -19.25 -13.53
CA LEU A 51 -8.29 -18.38 -14.70
C LEU A 51 -9.48 -18.75 -15.61
N ARG A 52 -9.69 -20.05 -15.84
CA ARG A 52 -10.82 -20.53 -16.65
C ARG A 52 -12.15 -20.11 -16.03
N GLU A 53 -12.31 -20.31 -14.72
CA GLU A 53 -13.53 -19.93 -14.00
C GLU A 53 -13.75 -18.41 -14.03
N CYS A 54 -12.70 -17.62 -13.82
CA CYS A 54 -12.76 -16.17 -13.94
C CYS A 54 -13.22 -15.73 -15.34
N LEU A 55 -12.62 -16.26 -16.41
CA LEU A 55 -12.97 -15.91 -17.78
C LEU A 55 -14.40 -16.31 -18.14
N GLN A 56 -14.84 -17.48 -17.68
CA GLN A 56 -16.23 -17.93 -17.85
C GLN A 56 -17.22 -16.98 -17.16
N ARG A 57 -16.93 -16.57 -15.93
CA ARG A 57 -17.77 -15.61 -15.18
C ARG A 57 -17.85 -14.25 -15.85
N LEU A 58 -16.72 -13.73 -16.35
CA LEU A 58 -16.69 -12.47 -17.09
C LEU A 58 -17.55 -12.57 -18.36
N ALA A 59 -17.39 -13.64 -19.14
CA ALA A 59 -18.16 -13.87 -20.35
C ALA A 59 -19.67 -13.98 -20.09
N GLN A 60 -20.08 -14.67 -19.01
CA GLN A 60 -21.48 -14.76 -18.59
C GLN A 60 -22.11 -13.41 -18.25
N HIS A 61 -21.30 -12.43 -17.82
CA HIS A 61 -21.74 -11.08 -17.50
C HIS A 61 -21.50 -10.08 -18.65
N GLY A 62 -21.11 -10.56 -19.84
CA GLY A 62 -20.83 -9.70 -21.00
C GLY A 62 -19.58 -8.84 -20.87
N LEU A 63 -18.69 -9.14 -19.92
CA LEU A 63 -17.44 -8.42 -19.72
C LEU A 63 -16.35 -8.96 -20.64
N THR A 64 -15.59 -8.06 -21.26
CA THR A 64 -14.47 -8.39 -22.13
C THR A 64 -13.16 -7.87 -21.56
N LEU A 65 -12.06 -8.57 -21.87
CA LEU A 65 -10.71 -8.16 -21.49
C LEU A 65 -9.96 -7.68 -22.72
N ASN A 66 -9.08 -6.69 -22.55
CA ASN A 66 -8.16 -6.28 -23.61
C ASN A 66 -7.01 -7.30 -23.72
N PRO A 67 -6.92 -8.11 -24.80
CA PRO A 67 -5.92 -9.18 -24.90
C PRO A 67 -4.48 -8.64 -24.90
N ALA A 68 -4.25 -7.45 -25.46
CA ALA A 68 -2.92 -6.84 -25.54
C ALA A 68 -2.38 -6.42 -24.16
N LYS A 69 -3.27 -6.17 -23.18
CA LYS A 69 -2.90 -5.83 -21.79
C LYS A 69 -2.82 -7.05 -20.88
N CYS A 70 -3.36 -8.20 -21.30
CA CYS A 70 -3.39 -9.41 -20.49
C CYS A 70 -1.99 -10.01 -20.32
N LYS A 71 -1.57 -10.20 -19.06
CA LYS A 71 -0.29 -10.85 -18.70
C LYS A 71 -0.58 -12.22 -18.08
N LEU A 72 -0.58 -13.26 -18.89
CA LEU A 72 -0.97 -14.61 -18.48
C LEU A 72 0.23 -15.46 -18.01
N ALA A 73 -0.02 -16.35 -17.03
CA ALA A 73 0.91 -17.37 -16.56
C ALA A 73 2.32 -16.81 -16.25
N ARG A 74 2.39 -15.75 -15.43
CA ARG A 74 3.64 -15.14 -15.00
C ARG A 74 3.94 -15.49 -13.54
N THR A 75 5.22 -15.67 -13.22
CA THR A 75 5.70 -15.87 -11.84
C THR A 75 5.81 -14.56 -11.05
N GLN A 76 5.80 -13.42 -11.76
CA GLN A 76 5.70 -12.09 -11.19
C GLN A 76 4.76 -11.21 -12.03
N VAL A 77 3.98 -10.37 -11.37
CA VAL A 77 3.06 -9.43 -12.02
C VAL A 77 3.09 -8.07 -11.33
N THR A 78 2.79 -7.02 -12.08
CA THR A 78 2.52 -5.70 -11.50
C THR A 78 1.01 -5.55 -11.36
N PHE A 79 0.56 -5.20 -10.16
CA PHE A 79 -0.84 -4.95 -9.84
C PHE A 79 -0.92 -3.76 -8.89
N MET A 80 -1.75 -2.76 -9.20
CA MET A 80 -1.89 -1.54 -8.40
C MET A 80 -0.55 -0.92 -7.99
N GLY A 81 0.36 -0.71 -8.95
CA GLY A 81 1.67 -0.09 -8.69
C GLY A 81 2.62 -0.90 -7.79
N MET A 82 2.30 -2.16 -7.50
CA MET A 82 3.11 -3.09 -6.72
C MET A 82 3.52 -4.29 -7.57
N ARG A 83 4.75 -4.76 -7.39
CA ARG A 83 5.24 -6.02 -7.96
C ARG A 83 4.94 -7.15 -6.99
N LEU A 84 4.18 -8.13 -7.46
CA LEU A 84 3.79 -9.34 -6.73
C LEU A 84 4.60 -10.51 -7.27
N SER A 85 5.25 -11.26 -6.39
CA SER A 85 5.97 -12.50 -6.74
C SER A 85 5.85 -13.52 -5.61
N LYS A 86 6.46 -14.70 -5.78
CA LYS A 86 6.59 -15.69 -4.69
C LYS A 86 7.25 -15.13 -3.42
N ASP A 87 8.08 -14.10 -3.55
CA ASP A 87 8.81 -13.49 -2.44
C ASP A 87 7.97 -12.45 -1.70
N GLY A 88 6.77 -12.16 -2.18
CA GLY A 88 5.80 -11.25 -1.59
C GLY A 88 5.55 -10.01 -2.44
N VAL A 89 5.36 -8.86 -1.78
CA VAL A 89 4.99 -7.59 -2.38
C VAL A 89 6.20 -6.64 -2.32
N ARG A 90 6.47 -5.93 -3.42
CA ARG A 90 7.45 -4.83 -3.48
C ARG A 90 6.88 -3.64 -4.26
N PRO A 91 7.34 -2.41 -4.01
CA PRO A 91 7.11 -1.30 -4.92
C PRO A 91 7.64 -1.63 -6.33
N THR A 92 7.02 -1.08 -7.37
CA THR A 92 7.58 -1.17 -8.73
C THR A 92 8.81 -0.30 -8.87
N GLU A 93 9.69 -0.64 -9.81
CA GLU A 93 10.88 0.17 -10.12
C GLU A 93 10.49 1.61 -10.43
N SER A 94 9.45 1.80 -11.23
CA SER A 94 8.92 3.14 -11.55
C SER A 94 8.51 3.97 -10.32
N LYS A 95 8.04 3.34 -9.24
CA LYS A 95 7.70 4.05 -7.99
C LYS A 95 8.95 4.41 -7.20
N LEU A 96 9.94 3.52 -7.18
CA LEU A 96 11.24 3.77 -6.54
C LEU A 96 12.00 4.87 -7.29
N GLU A 97 12.05 4.80 -8.62
CA GLU A 97 12.60 5.82 -9.51
C GLU A 97 11.91 7.16 -9.31
N ALA A 98 10.58 7.21 -9.24
CA ALA A 98 9.85 8.45 -9.01
C ALA A 98 10.22 9.11 -7.67
N VAL A 99 10.47 8.33 -6.61
CA VAL A 99 10.95 8.85 -5.32
C VAL A 99 12.40 9.32 -5.44
N ASN A 100 13.26 8.53 -6.07
CA ASN A 100 14.68 8.82 -6.21
C ASN A 100 14.95 10.07 -7.09
N ALA A 101 14.20 10.21 -8.18
CA ALA A 101 14.28 11.33 -9.11
C ALA A 101 13.54 12.58 -8.63
N PHE A 102 12.76 12.50 -7.54
CA PHE A 102 12.08 13.66 -6.98
C PHE A 102 13.13 14.71 -6.58
N ALA A 103 13.03 15.90 -7.17
CA ALA A 103 13.91 17.03 -6.91
C ALA A 103 13.61 17.63 -5.52
N GLU A 104 14.59 18.32 -4.92
CA GLU A 104 14.35 19.00 -3.64
C GLU A 104 13.20 20.00 -3.77
N PRO A 105 12.15 19.89 -2.91
CA PRO A 105 11.05 20.84 -2.90
C PRO A 105 11.51 22.27 -2.67
N THR A 106 11.01 23.18 -3.51
CA THR A 106 11.25 24.63 -3.43
C THR A 106 10.07 25.38 -2.82
N ASN A 107 8.93 24.71 -2.65
CA ASN A 107 7.71 25.28 -2.09
C ASN A 107 6.84 24.23 -1.40
N VAL A 108 5.84 24.71 -0.66
CA VAL A 108 4.91 23.88 0.14
C VAL A 108 4.11 22.90 -0.74
N THR A 109 3.78 23.29 -1.97
CA THR A 109 3.01 22.42 -2.89
C THR A 109 3.85 21.21 -3.28
N GLU A 110 5.13 21.40 -3.60
CA GLU A 110 6.05 20.31 -3.91
C GLU A 110 6.29 19.39 -2.70
N VAL A 111 6.38 19.94 -1.49
CA VAL A 111 6.45 19.13 -0.25
C VAL A 111 5.21 18.26 -0.11
N ARG A 112 4.01 18.81 -0.34
CA ARG A 112 2.77 18.02 -0.30
C ARG A 112 2.75 16.93 -1.36
N SER A 113 3.21 17.22 -2.57
CA SER A 113 3.35 16.24 -3.64
C SER A 113 4.31 15.10 -3.26
N PHE A 114 5.48 15.44 -2.71
CA PHE A 114 6.44 14.44 -2.22
C PHE A 114 5.84 13.59 -1.10
N LEU A 115 5.21 14.22 -0.10
CA LEU A 115 4.55 13.53 1.01
C LEU A 115 3.44 12.59 0.51
N GLY A 116 2.68 12.99 -0.50
CA GLY A 116 1.67 12.14 -1.15
C GLY A 116 2.30 10.91 -1.80
N LEU A 117 3.40 11.09 -2.54
CA LEU A 117 4.14 10.01 -3.18
C LEU A 117 4.69 9.00 -2.17
N VAL A 118 5.37 9.46 -1.13
CA VAL A 118 5.98 8.56 -0.12
C VAL A 118 4.94 7.91 0.79
N ASN A 119 3.79 8.56 1.01
CA ASN A 119 2.71 7.96 1.79
C ASN A 119 2.08 6.74 1.08
N TYR A 120 2.12 6.71 -0.26
CA TYR A 120 1.74 5.52 -1.02
C TYR A 120 2.64 4.30 -0.71
N LEU A 121 3.89 4.56 -0.32
CA LEU A 121 4.88 3.54 0.05
C LEU A 121 4.99 3.34 1.57
N ALA A 122 4.12 3.97 2.37
CA ALA A 122 4.18 3.92 3.84
C ALA A 122 4.19 2.49 4.41
N ALA A 123 3.50 1.56 3.74
CA ALA A 123 3.46 0.15 4.14
C ALA A 123 4.84 -0.54 4.09
N PHE A 124 5.80 0.03 3.36
CA PHE A 124 7.17 -0.46 3.18
C PHE A 124 8.20 0.32 3.98
N THR A 125 7.82 1.47 4.56
CA THR A 125 8.75 2.43 5.14
C THR A 125 8.58 2.51 6.66
N PRO A 126 9.42 1.82 7.44
CA PRO A 126 9.41 1.92 8.89
C PRO A 126 9.55 3.37 9.36
N ARG A 127 8.73 3.78 10.34
CA ARG A 127 8.79 5.11 10.98
C ARG A 127 8.67 6.30 10.02
N LEU A 128 8.01 6.14 8.87
CA LEU A 128 7.80 7.23 7.91
C LEU A 128 7.17 8.47 8.56
N ALA A 129 6.29 8.30 9.56
CA ALA A 129 5.67 9.43 10.25
C ALA A 129 6.70 10.36 10.91
N ASP A 130 7.69 9.78 11.58
CA ASP A 130 8.72 10.52 12.30
C ASP A 130 9.70 11.17 11.32
N LEU A 131 10.16 10.41 10.31
CA LEU A 131 11.05 10.91 9.26
C LEU A 131 10.42 12.09 8.51
N ALA A 132 9.13 12.00 8.18
CA ALA A 132 8.42 13.04 7.45
C ALA A 132 7.92 14.19 8.33
N LYS A 133 8.20 14.20 9.65
CA LYS A 133 7.73 15.26 10.56
C LYS A 133 8.23 16.66 10.16
N PRO A 134 9.52 16.89 9.86
CA PRO A 134 10.00 18.21 9.42
C PRO A 134 9.27 18.70 8.17
N LEU A 135 9.11 17.80 7.20
CA LEU A 135 8.39 18.10 5.94
C LEU A 135 6.91 18.41 6.19
N ARG A 136 6.22 17.65 7.05
CA ARG A 136 4.82 17.93 7.40
C ARG A 136 4.66 19.28 8.09
N ASN A 137 5.61 19.70 8.92
CA ASN A 137 5.56 21.01 9.58
C ASN A 137 5.53 22.16 8.56
N LEU A 138 6.30 22.06 7.47
CA LEU A 138 6.25 23.04 6.37
C LEU A 138 4.89 23.15 5.69
N THR A 139 4.05 22.12 5.78
CA THR A 139 2.72 22.11 5.16
C THR A 139 1.62 22.76 6.01
N ARG A 140 1.94 23.12 7.26
CA ARG A 140 0.99 23.72 8.22
C ARG A 140 0.64 25.15 7.82
N LYS A 141 -0.61 25.54 8.07
CA LYS A 141 -1.09 26.89 7.79
C LYS A 141 -0.32 27.92 8.63
N GLY A 142 0.15 28.98 8.00
CA GLY A 142 0.89 30.06 8.67
C GLY A 142 2.36 29.75 8.99
N GLN A 143 2.86 28.57 8.63
CA GLN A 143 4.28 28.25 8.77
C GLN A 143 5.08 28.98 7.68
N PRO A 144 6.09 29.79 8.03
CA PRO A 144 7.01 30.35 7.05
C PRO A 144 7.77 29.24 6.31
N TRP A 145 7.99 29.44 5.01
CA TRP A 145 8.81 28.53 4.23
C TRP A 145 10.27 28.58 4.71
N ALA A 146 10.81 27.43 5.10
CA ALA A 146 12.20 27.27 5.51
C ALA A 146 12.69 25.88 5.08
N TRP A 147 13.49 25.82 4.02
CA TRP A 147 14.12 24.58 3.56
C TRP A 147 15.57 24.52 4.04
N ALA A 148 15.75 24.13 5.30
CA ALA A 148 17.05 24.09 5.98
C ALA A 148 17.57 22.64 6.09
N ASP A 149 18.64 22.46 6.86
CA ASP A 149 19.31 21.15 6.98
C ASP A 149 18.41 20.07 7.56
N LEU A 150 17.48 20.44 8.46
CA LEU A 150 16.53 19.50 9.05
C LEU A 150 15.58 18.90 7.99
N GLU A 151 15.03 19.74 7.11
CA GLU A 151 14.12 19.32 6.04
C GLU A 151 14.86 18.58 4.93
N ARG A 152 16.07 19.03 4.56
CA ARG A 152 16.94 18.32 3.62
C ARG A 152 17.31 16.93 4.12
N GLN A 153 17.68 16.81 5.40
CA GLN A 153 18.01 15.52 6.01
C GLN A 153 16.79 14.61 6.01
N ALA A 154 15.63 15.11 6.44
CA ALA A 154 14.38 14.34 6.41
C ALA A 154 14.03 13.86 5.00
N PHE A 155 14.18 14.72 3.99
CA PHE A 155 13.96 14.36 2.58
C PHE A 155 14.91 13.25 2.13
N SER A 156 16.21 13.37 2.42
CA SER A 156 17.23 12.38 2.08
C SER A 156 17.02 11.04 2.80
N ASP A 157 16.69 11.08 4.09
CA ASP A 157 16.44 9.89 4.91
C ASP A 157 15.24 9.11 4.41
N ILE A 158 14.16 9.79 4.03
CA ILE A 158 12.97 9.14 3.47
C ILE A 158 13.31 8.45 2.15
N LYS A 159 14.04 9.13 1.24
CA LYS A 159 14.45 8.53 -0.04
C LYS A 159 15.32 7.29 0.20
N SER A 160 16.29 7.37 1.10
CA SER A 160 17.18 6.26 1.45
C SER A 160 16.44 5.08 2.09
N GLN A 161 15.47 5.35 2.97
CA GLN A 161 14.66 4.32 3.62
C GLN A 161 13.76 3.60 2.61
N ILE A 162 13.17 4.33 1.65
CA ILE A 162 12.37 3.75 0.58
C ILE A 162 13.24 2.92 -0.38
N ALA A 163 14.42 3.42 -0.74
CA ALA A 163 15.35 2.72 -1.61
C ALA A 163 15.86 1.39 -1.00
N SER A 164 16.04 1.35 0.31
CA SER A 164 16.45 0.15 1.05
C SER A 164 15.28 -0.77 1.46
N SER A 165 14.04 -0.42 1.10
CA SER A 165 12.85 -1.18 1.51
C SER A 165 12.82 -2.57 0.86
N GLY A 166 12.74 -3.61 1.70
CA GLY A 166 12.63 -5.00 1.28
C GLY A 166 11.23 -5.41 0.78
N SER A 167 11.05 -6.71 0.53
CA SER A 167 9.72 -7.27 0.25
C SER A 167 8.92 -7.50 1.54
N LEU A 168 7.67 -7.08 1.51
CA LEU A 168 6.66 -7.51 2.48
C LEU A 168 6.16 -8.91 2.11
N ALA A 169 5.90 -9.77 3.09
CA ALA A 169 5.28 -11.07 2.86
C ALA A 169 3.75 -10.93 2.74
N PHE A 170 3.11 -11.88 2.05
CA PHE A 170 1.66 -11.97 2.04
C PHE A 170 1.14 -12.42 3.40
N PHE A 171 0.04 -11.81 3.85
CA PHE A 171 -0.62 -12.24 5.08
C PHE A 171 -1.21 -13.64 4.91
N ASN A 172 -0.99 -14.49 5.92
CA ASN A 172 -1.58 -15.81 6.00
C ASN A 172 -2.26 -16.01 7.35
N HIS A 173 -3.59 -16.10 7.37
CA HIS A 173 -4.40 -16.26 8.59
C HIS A 173 -4.06 -17.50 9.44
N ARG A 174 -3.32 -18.47 8.89
CA ARG A 174 -2.92 -19.69 9.60
C ARG A 174 -1.56 -19.58 10.29
N LEU A 175 -0.80 -18.51 10.02
CA LEU A 175 0.53 -18.34 10.58
C LEU A 175 0.52 -17.50 11.86
N PRO A 176 1.42 -17.80 12.81
CA PRO A 176 1.59 -16.97 14.01
C PRO A 176 1.86 -15.53 13.64
N THR A 177 0.99 -14.64 14.13
CA THR A 177 1.01 -13.22 13.82
C THR A 177 1.44 -12.44 15.05
N GLN A 178 2.39 -11.51 14.87
CA GLN A 178 2.85 -10.61 15.91
C GLN A 178 2.65 -9.18 15.48
N LEU A 179 1.96 -8.42 16.32
CA LEU A 179 1.93 -6.97 16.26
C LEU A 179 3.03 -6.42 17.18
N ILE A 180 3.97 -5.69 16.60
CA ILE A 180 5.01 -4.97 17.32
C ILE A 180 4.65 -3.49 17.24
N VAL A 181 4.61 -2.81 18.37
CA VAL A 181 4.30 -1.38 18.43
C VAL A 181 5.36 -0.67 19.25
N ASP A 182 5.52 0.61 18.98
CA ASP A 182 6.42 1.50 19.69
C ASP A 182 5.82 2.90 19.73
N ALA A 183 6.03 3.60 20.85
CA ALA A 183 5.56 4.96 21.04
C ALA A 183 6.71 5.91 21.37
N GLY A 184 7.00 6.82 20.45
CA GLY A 184 7.96 7.89 20.67
C GLY A 184 7.32 9.13 21.32
N PRO A 185 8.13 10.17 21.60
CA PRO A 185 7.64 11.43 22.14
C PRO A 185 6.59 12.12 21.24
N ALA A 186 6.71 11.93 19.92
CA ALA A 186 5.93 12.66 18.91
C ALA A 186 5.19 11.77 17.90
N GLY A 187 5.30 10.44 18.00
CA GLY A 187 4.80 9.53 16.98
C GLY A 187 4.63 8.11 17.49
N LEU A 188 3.89 7.32 16.72
CA LEU A 188 3.62 5.91 16.96
C LEU A 188 4.11 5.11 15.76
N GLY A 189 4.68 3.95 16.04
CA GLY A 189 5.05 2.94 15.06
C GLY A 189 4.29 1.63 15.30
N ALA A 190 3.98 0.91 14.24
CA ALA A 190 3.47 -0.44 14.30
C ALA A 190 4.00 -1.29 13.14
N ILE A 191 4.32 -2.54 13.42
CA ILE A 191 4.76 -3.54 12.46
C ILE A 191 3.88 -4.77 12.64
N LEU A 192 3.23 -5.17 11.57
CA LEU A 192 2.63 -6.49 11.50
C LEU A 192 3.65 -7.46 10.92
N SER A 193 3.97 -8.53 11.64
CA SER A 193 4.91 -9.54 11.20
C SER A 193 4.34 -10.95 11.38
N GLN A 194 4.79 -11.89 10.54
CA GLN A 194 4.46 -13.30 10.67
C GLN A 194 5.71 -14.16 10.60
N THR A 195 5.73 -15.22 11.42
CA THR A 195 6.70 -16.31 11.28
C THR A 195 6.24 -17.18 10.11
N GLN A 196 7.03 -17.18 9.03
CA GLN A 196 6.79 -17.95 7.82
C GLN A 196 7.03 -19.45 8.07
N SER A 197 6.61 -20.29 7.13
CA SER A 197 6.77 -21.76 7.23
C SER A 197 8.23 -22.21 7.31
N ASP A 198 9.17 -21.40 6.81
CA ASP A 198 10.62 -21.64 6.90
C ASP A 198 11.24 -21.15 8.23
N GLY A 199 10.42 -20.68 9.17
CA GLY A 199 10.85 -20.13 10.45
C GLY A 199 11.31 -18.67 10.41
N THR A 200 11.41 -18.05 9.24
CA THR A 200 11.82 -16.65 9.12
C THR A 200 10.71 -15.71 9.57
N ARG A 201 11.04 -14.66 10.32
CA ARG A 201 10.09 -13.60 10.66
C ARG A 201 10.09 -12.56 9.55
N ARG A 202 8.96 -12.36 8.90
CA ARG A 202 8.82 -11.40 7.80
C ARG A 202 7.77 -10.32 8.09
N PRO A 203 8.04 -9.06 7.73
CA PRO A 203 7.04 -8.00 7.82
C PRO A 203 5.93 -8.22 6.79
N ILE A 204 4.69 -8.03 7.21
CA ILE A 204 3.50 -8.00 6.36
C ILE A 204 3.18 -6.56 5.99
N ALA A 205 3.28 -5.65 6.95
CA ALA A 205 3.07 -4.23 6.73
C ALA A 205 3.69 -3.39 7.85
N TYR A 206 4.14 -2.19 7.49
CA TYR A 206 4.52 -1.13 8.42
C TYR A 206 3.40 -0.08 8.52
N ALA A 207 3.29 0.54 9.69
CA ALA A 207 2.42 1.68 9.90
C ALA A 207 3.09 2.65 10.86
N SER A 208 2.84 3.93 10.65
CA SER A 208 3.26 4.97 11.58
C SER A 208 2.34 6.18 11.47
N ARG A 209 2.20 6.93 12.56
CA ARG A 209 1.51 8.23 12.56
C ARG A 209 2.11 9.17 13.59
N THR A 210 1.98 10.47 13.36
CA THR A 210 2.33 11.48 14.36
C THR A 210 1.24 11.57 15.44
N LEU A 211 1.66 11.87 16.66
CA LEU A 211 0.76 12.20 17.77
C LEU A 211 0.21 13.62 17.58
N SER A 212 -1.08 13.80 17.86
CA SER A 212 -1.69 15.13 18.00
C SER A 212 -1.12 15.88 19.20
N ASP A 213 -1.34 17.19 19.27
CA ASP A 213 -0.85 18.02 20.37
C ASP A 213 -1.40 17.58 21.74
N VAL A 214 -2.59 16.98 21.76
CA VAL A 214 -3.20 16.39 22.96
C VAL A 214 -2.51 15.07 23.30
N GLU A 215 -2.37 14.16 22.34
CA GLU A 215 -1.76 12.85 22.57
C GLU A 215 -0.26 12.95 22.91
N GLN A 216 0.43 14.01 22.48
CA GLN A 216 1.81 14.26 22.89
C GLN A 216 1.97 14.51 24.39
N ARG A 217 0.91 14.96 25.08
CA ARG A 217 0.89 15.21 26.52
C ARG A 217 0.53 13.99 27.35
N TYR A 218 0.17 12.88 26.72
CA TYR A 218 -0.05 11.62 27.40
C TYR A 218 1.24 11.15 28.08
N SER A 219 1.09 10.45 29.21
CA SER A 219 2.19 9.71 29.82
C SER A 219 2.75 8.67 28.86
N GLN A 220 4.00 8.23 29.06
CA GLN A 220 4.61 7.23 28.18
C GLN A 220 3.76 5.95 28.13
N THR A 221 3.23 5.49 29.27
CA THR A 221 2.37 4.32 29.35
C THR A 221 1.08 4.47 28.53
N GLU A 222 0.44 5.64 28.55
CA GLU A 222 -0.73 5.93 27.72
C GLU A 222 -0.38 5.96 26.23
N LYS A 223 0.81 6.46 25.87
CA LYS A 223 1.30 6.46 24.48
C LYS A 223 1.55 5.03 23.98
N GLU A 224 2.14 4.15 24.79
CA GLU A 224 2.31 2.73 24.44
C GLU A 224 0.94 2.04 24.23
N ALA A 225 -0.01 2.27 25.14
CA ALA A 225 -1.37 1.73 24.99
C ALA A 225 -2.05 2.26 23.72
N LEU A 226 -1.84 3.53 23.39
CA LEU A 226 -2.31 4.14 22.16
C LEU A 226 -1.64 3.53 20.91
N ALA A 227 -0.35 3.16 20.99
CA ALA A 227 0.37 2.46 19.93
C ALA A 227 -0.24 1.09 19.66
N VAL A 228 -0.56 0.31 20.71
CA VAL A 228 -1.26 -0.98 20.60
C VAL A 228 -2.61 -0.79 19.91
N LYS A 229 -3.44 0.16 20.40
CA LYS A 229 -4.73 0.48 19.79
C LYS A 229 -4.57 0.86 18.31
N PHE A 230 -3.60 1.73 18.01
CA PHE A 230 -3.31 2.17 16.65
C PHE A 230 -2.95 1.00 15.75
N GLY A 231 -2.04 0.13 16.17
CA GLY A 231 -1.63 -1.06 15.42
C GLY A 231 -2.82 -1.99 15.15
N CYS A 232 -3.63 -2.30 16.16
CA CYS A 232 -4.81 -3.16 16.02
C CYS A 232 -5.85 -2.58 15.06
N LEU A 233 -6.12 -1.27 15.12
CA LEU A 233 -7.07 -0.62 14.22
C LEU A 233 -6.52 -0.49 12.79
N LYS A 234 -5.22 -0.27 12.65
CA LYS A 234 -4.59 -0.07 11.34
C LYS A 234 -4.50 -1.36 10.54
N PHE A 235 -4.32 -2.49 11.21
CA PHE A 235 -4.14 -3.81 10.60
C PHE A 235 -5.40 -4.69 10.73
N GLN A 236 -6.58 -4.09 10.54
CA GLN A 236 -7.82 -4.85 10.37
C GLN A 236 -7.87 -5.44 8.96
N PHE A 237 -7.74 -6.76 8.85
CA PHE A 237 -7.90 -7.54 7.61
C PHE A 237 -9.23 -8.26 7.58
#